data_AF-A0AAU9INZ8-F1
#
_entry.id   AF-A0AAU9INZ8-F1
#
_cell.length_a   1.000
_cell.length_b   1.000
_cell.length_c   1.000
_cell.angle_alpha   90.00
_cell.angle_beta   90.00
_cell.angle_gamma   90.00
#
_symmetry.space_group_name_H-M   'P 1'
#
loop_
_entity.id
_entity.type
_entity.pdbx_description
1 polymer ?
#
loop_
_entity_poly.entity_id
_entity_poly.type
_entity_poly.pdbx_seq_one_letter_code
_entity_poly.pdbx_strand_id
1 'polypeptide(L)'
;MSLGVYNSAPDNVAATLNWGDNKDILVPTMNAMMHFGAIFGSLGAGPIATKKGRRQAILILDIITIIASALFLIPFTPTFAIGRFLSGFVAGGFCVTSPLYIFEYAPIAISGKIGSWYNLT
;
A
#
# COMPACT_ATOMS: atom_id res chain seq x y z
N MET A 1 -1.29 7.06 1.50
CA MET A 1 -2.71 7.26 1.91
C MET A 1 -3.14 6.43 3.13
N SER A 2 -2.41 5.40 3.60
CA SER A 2 -2.89 4.47 4.65
C SER A 2 -2.62 4.85 6.11
N LEU A 3 -1.55 5.61 6.43
CA LEU A 3 -1.28 6.02 7.83
C LEU A 3 -2.25 7.09 8.33
N GLY A 4 -2.56 8.10 7.51
CA GLY A 4 -3.39 9.25 7.91
C GLY A 4 -4.84 8.90 8.22
N VAL A 5 -5.43 7.97 7.46
CA VAL A 5 -6.82 7.50 7.69
C VAL A 5 -6.92 6.64 8.94
N TYR A 6 -5.89 5.85 9.26
CA TYR A 6 -5.91 5.02 10.45
C TYR A 6 -5.69 5.81 11.73
N ASN A 7 -4.81 6.82 11.70
CA ASN A 7 -4.54 7.69 12.84
C ASN A 7 -5.77 8.54 13.23
N SER A 8 -6.71 8.73 12.29
CA SER A 8 -7.96 9.47 12.51
C SER A 8 -9.18 8.60 12.83
N ALA A 9 -9.10 7.27 12.65
CA ALA A 9 -10.24 6.36 12.85
C ALA A 9 -9.94 5.07 13.66
N PRO A 10 -9.07 5.07 14.70
CA PRO A 10 -8.84 3.86 15.48
C PRO A 10 -10.11 3.42 16.23
N ASP A 11 -10.91 4.37 16.72
CA ASP A 11 -12.12 4.10 17.49
C ASP A 11 -13.24 3.47 16.65
N ASN A 12 -13.36 3.86 15.37
CA ASN A 12 -14.36 3.32 14.46
C ASN A 12 -14.03 1.88 14.00
N VAL A 13 -12.74 1.60 13.79
CA VAL A 13 -12.26 0.23 13.51
C VAL A 13 -12.40 -0.65 14.76
N ALA A 14 -12.09 -0.13 15.95
CA ALA A 14 -12.28 -0.86 17.19
C ALA A 14 -13.76 -1.16 17.51
N ALA A 15 -14.67 -0.23 17.17
CA ALA A 15 -16.11 -0.43 17.34
C ALA A 15 -16.70 -1.46 16.38
N THR A 16 -16.26 -1.46 15.11
CA THR A 16 -16.74 -2.42 14.09
C THR A 16 -16.18 -3.83 14.28
N LEU A 17 -14.97 -3.97 14.83
CA LEU A 17 -14.34 -5.26 15.12
C LEU A 17 -14.45 -5.73 16.58
N ASN A 18 -15.19 -4.99 17.42
CA ASN A 18 -15.45 -5.34 18.83
C ASN A 18 -14.15 -5.54 19.66
N TRP A 19 -13.16 -4.67 19.46
CA TRP A 19 -11.82 -4.85 20.05
C TRP A 19 -11.70 -4.48 21.54
N GLY A 20 -12.77 -3.98 22.18
CA GLY A 20 -12.83 -3.73 23.62
C GLY A 20 -11.63 -2.94 24.18
N ASP A 21 -11.15 -3.32 25.36
CA ASP A 21 -10.01 -2.67 26.04
C ASP A 21 -8.62 -3.04 25.46
N ASN A 22 -8.52 -3.99 24.51
CA ASN A 22 -7.24 -4.43 23.93
C ASN A 22 -6.77 -3.60 22.71
N LYS A 23 -7.35 -2.41 22.51
CA LYS A 23 -7.03 -1.48 21.41
C LYS A 23 -5.54 -1.15 21.32
N ASP A 24 -4.86 -1.01 22.46
CA ASP A 24 -3.46 -0.58 22.52
C ASP A 24 -2.48 -1.64 21.99
N ILE A 25 -2.93 -2.90 21.90
CA ILE A 25 -2.12 -4.04 21.44
C ILE A 25 -2.48 -4.41 20.00
N LEU A 26 -3.76 -4.32 19.63
CA LEU A 26 -4.26 -4.70 18.32
C LEU A 26 -3.97 -3.63 17.26
N VAL A 27 -4.05 -2.35 17.63
CA VAL A 27 -3.74 -1.26 16.71
C VAL A 27 -2.30 -1.29 16.16
N PRO A 28 -1.25 -1.43 17.01
CA PRO A 28 0.13 -1.47 16.53
C PRO A 28 0.49 -2.77 15.80
N THR A 29 -0.10 -3.91 16.17
CA THR A 29 0.15 -5.18 15.44
C THR A 29 -0.40 -5.12 14.01
N MET A 30 -1.56 -4.50 13.80
CA MET A 30 -2.11 -4.25 12.46
C MET A 30 -1.24 -3.30 11.64
N ASN A 31 -0.66 -2.28 12.28
CA ASN A 31 0.31 -1.40 11.63
C ASN A 31 1.61 -2.15 11.29
N ALA A 32 2.12 -3.00 12.17
CA ALA A 32 3.30 -3.82 11.88
C ALA A 32 3.08 -4.72 10.65
N MET A 33 1.92 -5.37 10.55
CA MET A 33 1.57 -6.21 9.38
C MET A 33 1.56 -5.43 8.07
N MET A 34 1.14 -4.16 8.08
CA MET A 34 1.23 -3.29 6.91
C MET A 34 2.68 -2.99 6.52
N HIS A 35 3.56 -2.69 7.48
CA HIS A 35 4.98 -2.46 7.19
C HIS A 35 5.66 -3.73 6.66
N PHE A 36 5.34 -4.89 7.24
CA PHE A 36 5.77 -6.18 6.71
C PHE A 36 5.33 -6.35 5.25
N GLY A 37 4.05 -6.12 4.94
CA GLY A 37 3.55 -6.15 3.56
C GLY A 37 4.30 -5.20 2.63
N ALA A 38 4.60 -3.97 3.08
CA ALA A 38 5.33 -2.98 2.31
C ALA A 38 6.77 -3.41 1.99
N ILE A 39 7.46 -4.05 2.93
CA ILE A 39 8.81 -4.59 2.71
C ILE A 39 8.77 -5.64 1.60
N PHE A 40 7.86 -6.62 1.69
CA PHE A 40 7.70 -7.65 0.66
C PHE A 40 7.27 -7.06 -0.69
N GLY A 41 6.39 -6.07 -0.69
CA GLY A 41 5.94 -5.37 -1.89
C GLY A 41 7.07 -4.62 -2.61
N SER A 42 7.88 -3.89 -1.86
CA SER A 42 9.03 -3.15 -2.42
C SER A 42 10.14 -4.07 -2.95
N LEU A 43 10.43 -5.16 -2.24
CA LEU A 43 11.45 -6.14 -2.65
C LEU A 43 11.04 -6.90 -3.92
N GLY A 44 9.76 -7.28 -4.03
CA GLY A 44 9.22 -7.98 -5.20
C GLY A 44 8.99 -7.08 -6.41
N ALA A 45 8.64 -5.81 -6.21
CA ALA A 45 8.25 -4.90 -7.30
C ALA A 45 9.41 -4.55 -8.25
N GLY A 46 10.65 -4.44 -7.76
CA GLY A 46 11.83 -4.10 -8.58
C GLY A 46 12.04 -5.05 -9.79
N PRO A 47 12.23 -6.37 -9.58
CA PRO A 47 12.42 -7.31 -10.68
C PRO A 47 11.13 -7.56 -11.49
N ILE A 48 9.95 -7.49 -10.87
CA ILE A 48 8.67 -7.70 -11.54
C ILE A 48 8.37 -6.56 -12.54
N ALA A 49 8.62 -5.31 -12.15
CA ALA A 49 8.44 -4.15 -13.02
C ALA A 49 9.35 -4.19 -14.26
N THR A 50 10.56 -4.74 -14.10
CA THR A 50 11.54 -4.83 -15.20
C THR A 50 11.24 -5.99 -16.16
N LYS A 51 10.74 -7.13 -15.67
CA LYS A 51 10.51 -8.33 -16.51
C LYS A 51 9.14 -8.38 -17.20
N LYS A 52 8.08 -7.88 -16.57
CA LYS A 52 6.69 -8.08 -17.03
C LYS A 52 6.11 -6.88 -17.79
N GLY A 53 6.88 -5.81 -17.98
CA GLY A 53 6.44 -4.55 -18.60
C GLY A 53 5.76 -3.62 -17.60
N ARG A 54 6.23 -2.37 -17.51
CA ARG A 54 5.85 -1.40 -16.47
C ARG A 54 4.34 -1.14 -16.41
N ARG A 55 3.65 -1.10 -17.56
CA ARG A 55 2.18 -0.93 -17.63
C ARG A 55 1.41 -2.12 -17.04
N GLN A 56 1.89 -3.35 -17.25
CA GLN A 56 1.26 -4.55 -16.69
C GLN A 56 1.48 -4.66 -15.19
N ALA A 57 2.64 -4.20 -14.69
CA ALA A 57 2.91 -4.17 -13.25
C ALA A 57 1.92 -3.24 -12.51
N ILE A 58 1.64 -2.05 -13.05
CA ILE A 58 0.65 -1.13 -12.46
C ILE A 58 -0.76 -1.75 -12.47
N LEU A 59 -1.17 -2.37 -13.59
CA LEU A 59 -2.47 -3.04 -13.68
C LEU A 59 -2.63 -4.19 -12.69
N ILE A 60 -1.57 -4.98 -12.46
CA ILE A 60 -1.60 -6.07 -11.47
C ILE A 60 -1.75 -5.50 -10.05
N LEU A 61 -1.02 -4.43 -9.71
CA LEU A 61 -1.14 -3.77 -8.41
C LEU A 61 -2.54 -3.21 -8.18
N ASP A 62 -3.16 -2.65 -9.23
CA ASP A 62 -4.52 -2.13 -9.16
C ASP A 62 -5.54 -3.25 -8.90
N ILE A 63 -5.42 -4.39 -9.59
CA ILE A 63 -6.27 -5.57 -9.35
C ILE A 63 -6.11 -6.09 -7.91
N ILE A 64 -4.88 -6.14 -7.38
CA ILE A 64 -4.62 -6.54 -6.00
C ILE A 64 -5.25 -5.56 -5.01
N THR A 65 -5.28 -4.27 -5.35
CA THR A 65 -5.94 -3.22 -4.53
C THR A 65 -7.44 -3.42 -4.47
N ILE A 66 -8.08 -3.77 -5.59
CA ILE A 66 -9.51 -4.08 -5.63
C ILE A 66 -9.82 -5.27 -4.70
N ILE A 67 -9.01 -6.33 -4.76
CA ILE A 67 -9.16 -7.50 -3.89
C ILE A 67 -8.98 -7.11 -2.41
N ALA A 68 -7.96 -6.31 -2.10
CA ALA A 68 -7.72 -5.82 -0.74
C ALA A 68 -8.89 -4.98 -0.21
N SER A 69 -9.47 -4.11 -1.05
CA SER A 69 -10.63 -3.29 -0.70
C SER A 69 -11.88 -4.13 -0.40
N ALA A 70 -12.09 -5.22 -1.15
CA ALA A 70 -13.19 -6.15 -0.90
C ALA A 70 -13.02 -6.90 0.43
N LEU A 71 -11.78 -7.26 0.79
CA LEU A 71 -11.47 -7.91 2.07
C LEU A 71 -11.73 -7.01 3.28
N PHE A 72 -11.59 -5.68 3.14
CA PHE A 72 -11.91 -4.72 4.20
C PHE A 72 -13.41 -4.62 4.51
N LEU A 73 -14.28 -5.04 3.59
CA LEU A 73 -15.73 -4.96 3.75
C LEU A 73 -16.26 -6.02 4.72
N ILE A 74 -15.47 -7.05 5.02
CA ILE A 74 -15.82 -8.14 5.94
C ILE A 74 -15.30 -7.78 7.35
N PRO A 75 -16.18 -7.58 8.35
CA PRO A 75 -15.79 -7.17 9.70
C PRO A 75 -15.29 -8.37 10.53
N PHE A 76 -14.16 -8.95 10.11
CA PHE A 76 -13.47 -10.05 10.82
C PHE A 76 -12.01 -9.66 11.11
N THR A 77 -11.57 -9.83 12.35
CA THR A 77 -10.20 -9.52 12.80
C THR A 77 -9.08 -10.11 11.92
N PRO A 78 -9.11 -11.40 11.54
CA PRO A 78 -8.08 -11.96 10.66
C PRO A 78 -8.17 -11.46 9.22
N THR A 79 -9.38 -11.23 8.70
CA THR A 79 -9.58 -10.71 7.33
C THR A 79 -9.08 -9.28 7.20
N PHE A 80 -9.27 -8.46 8.24
CA PHE A 80 -8.75 -7.11 8.32
C PHE A 80 -7.21 -7.08 8.37
N ALA A 81 -6.60 -8.00 9.12
CA ALA A 81 -5.14 -8.17 9.16
C ALA A 81 -4.56 -8.52 7.78
N ILE A 82 -5.20 -9.47 7.07
CA ILE A 82 -4.81 -9.87 5.72
C ILE A 82 -4.99 -8.71 4.73
N GLY A 83 -6.13 -8.01 4.78
CA GLY A 83 -6.38 -6.80 3.99
C GLY A 83 -5.31 -5.73 4.22
N ARG A 84 -4.85 -5.56 5.47
CA ARG A 84 -3.74 -4.65 5.81
C ARG A 84 -2.42 -5.07 5.20
N PHE A 85 -2.07 -6.35 5.29
CA PHE A 85 -0.87 -6.87 4.66
C PHE A 85 -0.87 -6.65 3.14
N LEU A 86 -1.98 -6.98 2.46
CA LEU A 86 -2.15 -6.75 1.03
C LEU A 86 -2.09 -5.27 0.65
N SER A 87 -2.75 -4.39 1.42
CA SER A 87 -2.68 -2.95 1.20
C SER A 87 -1.26 -2.40 1.35
N GLY A 88 -0.49 -2.91 2.32
CA GLY A 88 0.92 -2.61 2.49
C GLY A 88 1.76 -3.08 1.30
N PHE A 89 1.50 -4.30 0.82
CA PHE A 89 2.16 -4.86 -0.36
C PHE A 89 1.97 -4.00 -1.60
N VAL A 90 0.74 -3.57 -1.88
CA VAL A 90 0.46 -2.67 -3.02
C VAL A 90 1.15 -1.33 -2.82
N ALA A 91 1.05 -0.72 -1.63
CA ALA A 91 1.69 0.58 -1.37
C ALA A 91 3.21 0.54 -1.59
N GLY A 92 3.89 -0.52 -1.10
CA GLY A 92 5.31 -0.73 -1.33
C GLY A 92 5.66 -0.91 -2.81
N GLY A 93 4.84 -1.66 -3.55
CA GLY A 93 5.04 -1.86 -4.99
C GLY A 93 4.77 -0.61 -5.82
N PHE A 94 3.79 0.20 -5.43
CA PHE A 94 3.42 1.43 -6.12
C PHE A 94 4.53 2.49 -5.97
N CYS A 95 5.13 2.63 -4.79
CA CYS A 95 6.25 3.54 -4.56
C CYS A 95 7.45 3.26 -5.48
N VAL A 96 7.71 2.00 -5.82
CA VAL A 96 8.80 1.63 -6.75
C VAL A 96 8.38 1.81 -8.21
N THR A 97 7.14 1.43 -8.55
CA THR A 97 6.67 1.38 -9.95
C THR A 97 6.22 2.74 -10.49
N SER A 98 5.77 3.65 -9.62
CA SER A 98 5.36 5.02 -9.96
C SER A 98 6.49 5.85 -10.61
N PRO A 99 7.65 6.08 -9.95
CA PRO A 99 8.71 6.93 -10.49
C PRO A 99 9.38 6.31 -11.73
N LEU A 100 9.90 5.08 -11.63
CA LEU A 100 9.36 4.00 -12.47
C LEU A 100 8.89 4.34 -13.90
N TYR A 101 7.57 4.29 -13.99
CA TYR A 101 6.77 4.55 -15.16
C TYR A 101 6.89 6.00 -15.65
N ILE A 102 6.92 6.98 -14.74
CA ILE A 102 7.02 8.40 -15.09
C ILE A 102 8.33 8.70 -15.85
N PHE A 103 9.46 8.14 -15.41
CA PHE A 103 10.74 8.30 -16.10
C PHE A 103 10.79 7.63 -17.48
N GLU A 104 9.92 6.65 -17.74
CA GLU A 104 9.82 5.99 -19.05
C GLU A 104 9.05 6.83 -20.07
N TYR A 105 8.06 7.60 -19.60
CA TYR A 105 7.25 8.49 -20.45
C TYR A 105 7.81 9.92 -20.54
N ALA A 106 8.63 10.35 -19.57
CA ALA A 106 9.20 11.68 -19.56
C ALA A 106 10.39 11.79 -20.54
N PRO A 107 10.42 12.79 -21.44
CA PRO A 107 11.61 13.04 -22.24
C PRO A 107 12.78 13.43 -21.33
N ILE A 108 13.97 12.92 -21.66
CA ILE A 108 15.26 13.04 -20.96
C ILE A 108 15.57 14.45 -20.40
N ALA A 109 15.06 15.51 -21.03
CA ALA A 109 15.29 16.91 -20.62
C ALA A 109 14.55 17.36 -19.35
N ILE A 110 13.49 16.65 -18.89
CA ILE A 110 12.61 17.11 -17.78
C ILE A 110 12.62 16.18 -16.56
N SER A 111 13.27 15.01 -16.67
CA SER A 111 13.38 13.99 -15.62
C SER A 111 13.79 14.57 -14.25
N GLY A 112 14.78 15.47 -14.23
CA GLY A 112 15.22 16.13 -12.99
C GLY A 112 14.20 17.09 -12.36
N LYS A 113 13.38 17.78 -13.17
CA LYS A 113 12.33 18.69 -12.65
C LYS A 113 11.15 17.91 -12.08
N ILE A 114 10.71 16.86 -12.76
CA ILE A 114 9.66 15.95 -12.26
C ILE A 114 10.12 15.27 -10.96
N GLY A 115 11.43 15.04 -10.87
CA GLY A 115 12.11 14.61 -9.66
C GLY A 115 11.82 15.48 -8.44
N SER A 116 11.96 16.79 -8.61
CA SER A 116 11.73 17.74 -7.53
C SER A 116 10.25 17.88 -7.16
N TRP A 117 9.33 17.69 -8.12
CA TRP A 117 7.89 17.74 -7.85
C TRP A 117 7.39 16.53 -7.06
N TYR A 118 7.93 15.33 -7.28
CA TYR A 118 7.52 14.15 -6.50
C TYR A 118 7.89 14.26 -5.03
N ASN A 119 8.98 14.96 -4.69
CA ASN A 119 9.47 15.07 -3.30
C ASN A 119 8.69 16.12 -2.49
N LEU A 120 7.96 17.02 -3.17
CA LEU A 120 7.18 18.10 -2.57
C LEU A 120 5.72 17.71 -2.29
N THR A 121 5.29 16.48 -2.62
CA THR A 121 3.94 15.94 -2.35
C THR A 121 4.03 14.77 -1.38
#